data_AF-A0A963ZSR7-F1
#
_entry.id   AF-A0A963ZSR7-F1
#
_cell.length_a   1.000
_cell.length_b   1.000
_cell.length_c   1.000
_cell.angle_alpha   90.00
_cell.angle_beta   90.00
_cell.angle_gamma   90.00
#
_symmetry.space_group_name_H-M   'P 1'
#
loop_
_entity.id
_entity.type
_entity.pdbx_description
1 polymer ?
#
loop_
_entity_poly.entity_id
_entity_poly.type
_entity_poly.pdbx_seq_one_letter_code
_entity_poly.pdbx_strand_id
1 'polypeptide(L)'
;MKNLSYLLVTLAVGAAVAGCYTSGQISEKSTDHSSFYGIREPEGSISLIDHLRRVPGVSISGNDADAYITIRGIKSLEGSNEPLFVVDGYILNGGLRDAVNMVPVQDIKAIKVLKDAADTAWYGLRGSNGVIEITLK
;
A
#
# COMPACT_ATOMS: atom_id res chain seq x y z
N MET A 1 24.12 -66.04 -6.71
CA MET A 1 22.84 -66.79 -6.57
C MET A 1 21.77 -65.71 -6.43
N LYS A 2 21.04 -65.41 -7.52
CA LYS A 2 19.60 -65.67 -7.70
C LYS A 2 18.80 -64.99 -6.54
N ASN A 3 17.75 -64.18 -6.69
CA ASN A 3 16.63 -64.13 -7.63
C ASN A 3 15.61 -63.08 -7.11
N LEU A 4 14.83 -62.46 -8.02
CA LEU A 4 13.46 -61.91 -7.82
C LEU A 4 13.27 -60.75 -6.81
N SER A 5 12.53 -59.66 -7.04
CA SER A 5 11.32 -59.48 -7.85
C SER A 5 11.19 -58.01 -8.26
N TYR A 6 10.80 -57.79 -9.52
CA TYR A 6 10.24 -56.55 -10.02
C TYR A 6 8.92 -56.24 -9.31
N LEU A 7 8.79 -55.07 -8.70
CA LEU A 7 7.49 -54.47 -8.39
C LEU A 7 7.49 -53.05 -8.96
N LEU A 8 6.99 -52.94 -10.19
CA LEU A 8 6.68 -51.67 -10.84
C LEU A 8 5.49 -51.03 -10.12
N VAL A 9 5.71 -49.92 -9.43
CA VAL A 9 4.65 -48.94 -9.14
C VAL A 9 5.11 -47.61 -9.71
N THR A 10 4.75 -47.38 -10.96
CA THR A 10 4.82 -46.08 -11.61
C THR A 10 3.71 -45.20 -11.04
N LEU A 11 4.02 -44.34 -10.07
CA LEU A 11 3.19 -43.17 -9.79
C LEU A 11 3.89 -41.94 -10.40
N ALA A 12 3.59 -41.72 -11.68
CA ALA A 12 3.90 -40.45 -12.34
C ALA A 12 3.00 -39.37 -11.74
N VAL A 13 3.47 -38.70 -10.69
CA VAL A 13 2.90 -37.41 -10.28
C VAL A 13 3.68 -36.35 -11.03
N GLY A 14 3.10 -35.93 -12.16
CA GLY A 14 3.61 -34.79 -12.92
C GLY A 14 3.56 -33.55 -12.04
N ALA A 15 4.72 -33.10 -11.57
CA ALA A 15 4.88 -31.74 -11.11
C ALA A 15 4.93 -30.86 -12.37
N ALA A 16 3.76 -30.39 -12.79
CA ALA A 16 3.69 -29.31 -13.76
C ALA A 16 4.42 -28.10 -13.15
N VAL A 17 5.54 -27.73 -13.77
CA VAL A 17 6.19 -26.44 -13.56
C VAL A 17 5.24 -25.37 -14.11
N ALA A 18 4.32 -24.92 -13.26
CA ALA A 18 3.59 -23.69 -13.49
C ALA A 18 4.56 -22.55 -13.19
N GLY A 19 5.23 -22.05 -14.23
CA GLY A 19 5.88 -20.75 -14.17
C GLY A 19 4.81 -19.70 -13.83
N CYS A 20 4.97 -19.00 -12.71
CA CYS A 20 4.23 -17.76 -12.50
C CYS A 20 4.86 -16.71 -13.40
N TYR A 21 4.31 -16.60 -14.61
CA TYR A 21 4.48 -15.44 -15.46
C TYR A 21 3.90 -14.22 -14.75
N THR A 22 4.70 -13.16 -14.74
CA THR A 22 4.30 -11.79 -14.42
C THR A 22 2.99 -11.45 -15.12
N SER A 23 1.96 -11.14 -14.35
CA SER A 23 0.81 -10.44 -14.86
C SER A 23 0.51 -9.31 -13.87
N GLY A 24 0.84 -8.10 -14.30
CA GLY A 24 0.44 -6.89 -13.61
C GLY A 24 -1.08 -6.86 -13.56
N GLN A 25 -1.62 -7.08 -12.37
CA GLN A 25 -3.03 -6.84 -12.09
C GLN A 25 -3.22 -5.32 -12.06
N ILE A 26 -3.51 -4.75 -13.22
CA ILE A 26 -4.41 -3.60 -13.29
C ILE A 26 -5.78 -4.19 -12.95
N SER A 27 -6.06 -4.30 -11.65
CA SER A 27 -7.36 -4.75 -11.17
C SER A 27 -8.33 -3.59 -11.35
N GLU A 28 -9.00 -3.59 -12.50
CA GLU A 28 -10.29 -2.94 -12.66
C GLU A 28 -11.26 -3.63 -11.71
N LYS A 29 -11.23 -3.25 -10.43
CA LYS A 29 -12.29 -3.61 -9.50
C LYS A 29 -13.47 -2.70 -9.80
N SER A 30 -14.26 -3.17 -10.76
CA SER A 30 -15.66 -2.84 -10.96
C SER A 30 -16.36 -2.74 -9.60
N THR A 31 -16.69 -1.51 -9.25
CA THR A 31 -17.94 -1.08 -8.65
C THR A 31 -18.78 -2.18 -8.00
N ASP A 32 -18.76 -2.21 -6.67
CA ASP A 32 -19.92 -2.66 -5.91
C ASP A 32 -20.36 -1.51 -4.99
N HIS A 33 -21.38 -0.78 -5.45
CA HIS A 33 -22.07 0.24 -4.67
C HIS A 33 -23.05 -0.47 -3.73
N SER A 34 -22.74 -0.54 -2.44
CA SER A 34 -23.76 -0.80 -1.41
C SER A 34 -23.53 0.04 -0.15
N SER A 35 -24.07 1.27 -0.24
CA SER A 35 -24.92 1.94 0.76
C SER A 35 -24.31 2.52 2.05
N PHE A 36 -24.21 3.85 2.01
CA PHE A 36 -25.02 4.78 2.84
C PHE A 36 -24.55 5.11 4.27
N TYR A 37 -23.68 6.12 4.36
CA TYR A 37 -23.96 7.38 5.08
C TYR A 37 -23.35 8.50 4.24
N GLY A 38 -24.15 9.50 3.88
CA GLY A 38 -23.82 10.47 2.83
C GLY A 38 -23.06 11.69 3.31
N ILE A 39 -22.22 12.23 2.43
CA ILE A 39 -22.32 13.59 1.89
C ILE A 39 -22.13 13.45 0.38
N ARG A 40 -22.76 14.32 -0.41
CA ARG A 40 -22.65 14.30 -1.87
C ARG A 40 -21.29 14.92 -2.24
N GLU A 41 -20.21 14.14 -2.30
CA GLU A 41 -19.00 14.56 -3.01
C GLU A 41 -19.25 14.48 -4.53
N PRO A 42 -18.84 15.50 -5.31
CA PRO A 42 -19.08 15.54 -6.74
C PRO A 42 -18.30 14.42 -7.45
N GLU A 43 -19.04 13.62 -8.23
CA GLU A 43 -18.59 12.61 -9.18
C GLU A 43 -17.32 13.08 -9.95
N GLY A 44 -16.13 12.76 -9.43
CA GLY A 44 -14.86 13.04 -10.12
C GLY A 44 -13.72 13.62 -9.29
N SER A 45 -13.93 14.09 -8.05
CA SER A 45 -12.79 14.49 -7.20
C SER A 45 -12.19 13.27 -6.49
N ILE A 46 -11.13 12.70 -7.07
CA ILE A 46 -10.31 11.68 -6.41
C ILE A 46 -9.83 12.27 -5.08
N SER A 47 -10.16 11.65 -3.94
CA SER A 47 -9.66 12.09 -2.63
C SER A 47 -8.16 11.79 -2.49
N LEU A 48 -7.45 12.51 -1.61
CA LEU A 48 -6.04 12.19 -1.31
C LEU A 48 -5.88 10.72 -0.87
N ILE A 49 -6.82 10.25 -0.04
CA ILE A 49 -6.85 8.87 0.45
C ILE A 49 -6.99 7.88 -0.71
N ASP A 50 -7.87 8.14 -1.68
CA ASP A 50 -8.02 7.27 -2.84
C ASP A 50 -6.79 7.28 -3.75
N HIS A 51 -6.09 8.40 -3.83
CA HIS A 51 -4.80 8.46 -4.52
C HIS A 51 -3.77 7.56 -3.81
N LEU A 52 -3.70 7.63 -2.48
CA LEU A 52 -2.80 6.81 -1.66
C LEU A 52 -3.13 5.31 -1.73
N ARG A 53 -4.41 4.92 -1.86
CA ARG A 53 -4.83 3.52 -2.05
C ARG A 53 -4.28 2.89 -3.34
N ARG A 54 -3.97 3.70 -4.35
CA ARG A 54 -3.40 3.23 -5.63
C ARG A 54 -1.88 3.06 -5.57
N VAL A 55 -1.22 3.55 -4.52
CA VAL A 55 0.23 3.47 -4.38
C VAL A 55 0.63 2.09 -3.84
N PRO A 56 1.52 1.35 -4.54
CA PRO A 56 1.92 0.01 -4.11
C PRO A 56 2.68 0.05 -2.78
N GLY A 57 2.33 -0.87 -1.88
CA GLY A 57 2.96 -1.00 -0.57
C GLY A 57 2.39 -0.10 0.53
N VAL A 58 1.38 0.72 0.19
CA VAL A 58 0.54 1.46 1.12
C VAL A 58 -0.71 0.64 1.41
N SER A 59 -1.04 0.43 2.68
CA SER A 59 -2.29 -0.17 3.12
C SER A 59 -3.04 0.86 3.96
N ILE A 60 -4.31 1.07 3.64
CA ILE A 60 -5.18 2.04 4.30
C ILE A 60 -6.38 1.29 4.87
N SER A 61 -6.65 1.48 6.16
CA SER A 61 -7.79 0.93 6.86
C SER A 61 -8.64 2.05 7.44
N GLY A 62 -9.95 2.02 7.21
CA GLY A 62 -10.85 3.13 7.53
C GLY A 62 -11.07 4.09 6.36
N ASN A 63 -11.76 5.19 6.66
CA ASN A 63 -12.19 6.19 5.69
C ASN A 63 -11.85 7.59 6.18
N ASP A 64 -11.85 8.56 5.26
CA ASP A 64 -11.66 9.98 5.53
C ASP A 64 -10.32 10.30 6.22
N ALA A 65 -10.27 11.46 6.89
CA ALA A 65 -9.06 11.97 7.52
C ALA A 65 -8.56 11.10 8.68
N ASP A 66 -9.41 10.25 9.25
CA ASP A 66 -9.09 9.35 10.38
C ASP A 66 -8.64 7.95 9.92
N ALA A 67 -8.44 7.74 8.62
CA ALA A 67 -7.96 6.46 8.12
C ALA A 67 -6.55 6.14 8.64
N TYR A 68 -6.35 4.88 9.01
CA TYR A 68 -5.07 4.36 9.46
C TYR A 68 -4.24 3.90 8.26
N ILE A 69 -3.03 4.44 8.12
CA ILE A 69 -2.14 4.13 7.01
C ILE A 69 -0.94 3.35 7.54
N THR A 70 -0.55 2.30 6.81
CA THR A 70 0.67 1.53 7.08
C THR A 70 1.45 1.30 5.79
N ILE A 71 2.78 1.32 5.89
CA ILE A 71 3.69 1.02 4.78
C ILE A 71 4.39 -0.30 5.10
N ARG A 72 4.20 -1.30 4.23
CA ARG A 72 4.70 -2.69 4.43
C ARG A 72 4.14 -3.41 5.67
N GLY A 73 2.89 -3.14 6.03
CA GLY A 73 2.19 -3.83 7.13
C GLY A 73 2.61 -3.37 8.54
N ILE A 74 2.25 -4.15 9.56
CA ILE A 74 2.52 -3.82 10.97
C ILE A 74 4.02 -4.00 11.30
N LYS A 75 4.64 -2.96 11.87
CA LYS A 75 6.05 -2.96 12.33
C LYS A 75 6.14 -3.15 13.84
N SER A 76 5.10 -2.78 14.57
CA SER A 76 4.97 -2.86 16.00
C SER A 76 3.60 -3.41 16.38
N LEU A 77 3.59 -4.26 17.40
CA LEU A 77 2.38 -4.83 17.99
C LEU A 77 1.74 -3.88 19.01
N GLU A 78 2.54 -2.99 19.62
CA GLU A 78 2.11 -2.11 20.71
C GLU A 78 2.35 -0.61 20.44
N GLY A 79 3.10 -0.28 19.39
CA GLY A 79 3.44 1.10 19.02
C GLY A 79 2.68 1.61 17.79
N SER A 80 2.83 2.91 17.51
CA SER A 80 2.28 3.50 16.28
C SER A 80 3.03 2.99 15.05
N ASN A 81 2.27 2.49 14.07
CA ASN A 81 2.76 2.12 12.73
C ASN A 81 2.46 3.20 11.69
N GLU A 82 2.05 4.40 12.13
CA GLU A 82 1.73 5.48 11.20
C GLU A 82 3.01 5.98 10.52
N PRO A 83 2.98 6.19 9.19
CA PRO A 83 4.12 6.73 8.46
C PRO A 83 4.27 8.24 8.69
N LEU A 84 5.45 8.76 8.40
CA LEU A 84 5.69 10.20 8.40
C LEU A 84 5.10 10.84 7.14
N PHE A 85 4.35 11.92 7.29
CA PHE A 85 3.88 12.72 6.16
C PHE A 85 4.79 13.92 5.94
N VAL A 86 5.19 14.13 4.69
CA VAL A 86 6.03 15.24 4.26
C VAL A 86 5.36 15.90 3.06
N VAL A 87 5.18 17.22 3.12
CA VAL A 87 4.60 18.01 2.03
C VAL A 87 5.61 19.06 1.62
N ASP A 88 6.08 19.02 0.38
CA ASP A 88 7.11 19.94 -0.15
C ASP A 88 8.34 20.07 0.76
N GLY A 89 8.76 18.95 1.36
CA GLY A 89 9.90 18.90 2.29
C GLY A 89 9.59 19.31 3.74
N TYR A 90 8.36 19.74 4.03
CA TYR A 90 7.91 20.05 5.39
C TYR A 90 7.26 18.85 6.06
N ILE A 91 7.71 18.53 7.27
CA ILE A 91 7.15 17.42 8.06
C ILE A 91 5.82 17.84 8.70
N LEU A 92 4.79 17.02 8.49
CA LEU A 92 3.50 17.16 9.16
C LEU A 92 3.47 16.29 10.43
N ASN A 93 3.09 16.88 11.57
CA ASN A 93 3.04 16.17 12.84
C ASN A 93 1.66 15.57 13.14
N GLY A 94 0.57 16.09 12.56
CA GLY A 94 -0.78 15.53 12.70
C GLY A 94 -1.14 14.45 11.68
N GLY A 95 -0.13 13.85 11.03
CA GLY A 95 -0.29 12.66 10.20
C GLY A 95 -1.20 12.86 9.00
N LEU A 96 -2.06 11.87 8.74
CA LEU A 96 -2.99 11.92 7.61
C LEU A 96 -3.98 13.09 7.70
N ARG A 97 -4.46 13.41 8.91
CA ARG A 97 -5.45 14.48 9.11
C ARG A 97 -4.92 15.82 8.63
N ASP A 98 -3.70 16.16 9.02
CA ASP A 98 -3.06 17.40 8.56
C ASP A 98 -2.82 17.35 7.05
N ALA A 99 -2.37 16.22 6.52
CA ALA A 99 -2.12 16.07 5.09
C ALA A 99 -3.40 16.30 4.25
N VAL A 100 -4.53 15.71 4.65
CA VAL A 100 -5.83 15.87 3.94
C VAL A 100 -6.35 17.30 4.01
N ASN A 101 -6.15 18.00 5.13
CA ASN A 101 -6.64 19.37 5.30
C ASN A 101 -5.74 20.42 4.64
N MET A 102 -4.42 20.20 4.63
CA MET A 102 -3.44 21.17 4.14
C MET A 102 -3.11 20.98 2.66
N VAL A 103 -3.31 19.78 2.12
CA VAL A 103 -2.98 19.46 0.73
C VAL A 103 -4.24 19.41 -0.14
N PRO A 104 -4.52 20.47 -0.91
CA PRO A 104 -5.47 20.39 -2.01
C PRO A 104 -5.06 19.36 -3.06
N VAL A 105 -5.98 18.47 -3.45
CA VAL A 105 -5.69 17.42 -4.43
C VAL A 105 -5.31 17.98 -5.80
N GLN A 106 -5.91 19.10 -6.21
CA GLN A 106 -5.59 19.73 -7.49
C GLN A 106 -4.13 20.20 -7.60
N ASP A 107 -3.46 20.43 -6.47
CA ASP A 107 -2.10 20.95 -6.43
C ASP A 107 -1.06 19.85 -6.27
N ILE A 108 -1.49 18.59 -6.09
CA ILE A 108 -0.58 17.45 -6.03
C ILE A 108 0.05 17.24 -7.42
N LYS A 109 1.37 17.28 -7.45
CA LYS A 109 2.19 16.95 -8.62
C LYS A 109 2.58 15.48 -8.60
N ALA A 110 3.03 14.99 -7.45
CA ALA A 110 3.47 13.61 -7.27
C ALA A 110 3.34 13.18 -5.81
N ILE A 111 3.10 11.89 -5.60
CA ILE A 111 3.21 11.24 -4.30
C ILE A 111 4.30 10.18 -4.39
N LYS A 112 5.27 10.25 -3.50
CA LYS A 112 6.38 9.31 -3.40
C LYS A 112 6.34 8.64 -2.04
N VAL A 113 6.42 7.31 -2.05
CA VAL A 113 6.44 6.52 -0.82
C VAL A 113 7.84 5.97 -0.60
N LEU A 114 8.49 6.44 0.45
CA LEU A 114 9.81 6.01 0.86
C LEU A 114 9.66 4.84 1.84
N LYS A 115 10.17 3.69 1.43
CA LYS A 115 9.97 2.41 2.13
C LYS A 115 11.27 1.78 2.61
N ASP A 116 12.40 2.19 2.04
CA ASP A 116 13.72 1.61 2.26
C ASP A 116 14.57 2.53 3.14
N ALA A 117 15.47 1.94 3.93
CA ALA A 117 16.22 2.66 4.95
C ALA A 117 17.09 3.79 4.38
N ALA A 118 17.62 3.64 3.16
CA ALA A 118 18.41 4.67 2.51
C ALA A 118 17.58 5.92 2.17
N ASP A 119 16.32 5.72 1.74
CA ASP A 119 15.43 6.83 1.39
C ASP A 119 14.89 7.52 2.65
N THR A 120 14.60 6.75 3.71
CA THR A 120 14.06 7.29 4.96
C THR A 120 15.13 7.83 5.91
N ALA A 121 16.42 7.57 5.66
CA ALA A 121 17.54 8.03 6.48
C ALA A 121 17.54 9.56 6.69
N TRP A 122 17.13 10.31 5.66
CA TRP A 122 16.99 11.78 5.74
C TRP A 122 15.99 12.25 6.80
N TYR A 123 15.03 11.40 7.14
CA TYR A 123 13.96 11.68 8.11
C TYR A 123 14.21 11.01 9.49
N GLY A 124 15.33 10.31 9.63
CA GLY A 124 15.75 9.68 10.88
C GLY A 124 14.75 8.66 11.42
N LEU A 125 14.66 8.55 12.75
CA LEU A 125 13.77 7.58 13.43
C LEU A 125 12.30 7.77 13.09
N ARG A 126 11.87 8.99 12.73
CA ARG A 126 10.46 9.27 12.39
C ARG A 126 10.05 8.59 11.08
N GLY A 127 11.00 8.38 10.18
CA GLY A 127 10.78 7.66 8.92
C GLY A 127 10.89 6.13 9.04
N SER A 128 11.04 5.56 10.24
CA SER A 128 11.21 4.10 10.41
C SER A 128 9.98 3.30 9.96
N ASN A 129 8.80 3.90 10.08
CA ASN A 129 7.52 3.34 9.64
C ASN A 129 7.24 3.61 8.15
N GLY A 130 8.19 4.26 7.46
CA GLY A 130 8.04 4.76 6.10
C GLY A 130 7.66 6.24 6.05
N VAL A 131 7.83 6.84 4.88
CA VAL A 131 7.54 8.27 4.63
C VAL A 131 6.67 8.39 3.39
N ILE A 132 5.62 9.20 3.48
CA ILE A 132 4.80 9.61 2.35
C ILE A 132 5.15 11.06 2.06
N GLU A 133 5.89 11.25 0.97
CA GLU A 133 6.29 12.55 0.46
C GLU A 133 5.31 12.99 -0.63
N ILE A 134 4.71 14.15 -0.43
CA ILE A 134 3.78 14.78 -1.36
C ILE A 134 4.48 16.01 -1.91
N THR A 135 4.59 16.07 -3.23
CA THR A 135 5.14 17.23 -3.95
C THR A 135 4.00 17.99 -4.60
N LEU A 136 3.96 19.30 -4.41
CA LEU A 136 2.99 20.19 -5.05
C LEU A 136 3.52 20.72 -6.39
N LYS A 137 2.63 21.37 -7.15
CA LYS A 137 2.92 21.85 -8.53
C LYS A 137 3.86 23.03 -8.60
#